data_AF-A0A7K1KAJ2-F1
#
_entry.id   AF-A0A7K1KAJ2-F1
#
_cell.length_a   1.000
_cell.length_b   1.000
_cell.length_c   1.000
_cell.angle_alpha   90.00
_cell.angle_beta   90.00
_cell.angle_gamma   90.00
#
_symmetry.space_group_name_H-M   'P 1'
#
loop_
_entity.id
_entity.type
_entity.pdbx_description
1 polymer ?
#
loop_
_entity_poly.entity_id
_entity_poly.type
_entity_poly.pdbx_seq_one_letter_code
_entity_poly.pdbx_strand_id
1 'polypeptide(L)'
;MAGMLRVTPGALRQTAASERDSAAAVSKLEVGATFAGGAAGMSGLSSGAACTAVGPVFDAEGTAVGTELDRHADNLGTAADRYEQVDRDYGQRLRSITR
;
A
#
# COMPACT_ATOMS: atom_id res chain seq x y z
N MET A 1 -5.63 -23.13 -27.59
CA MET A 1 -4.89 -21.86 -27.45
C MET A 1 -5.39 -21.17 -26.19
N ALA A 2 -4.62 -21.17 -25.11
CA ALA A 2 -4.95 -20.42 -23.91
C ALA A 2 -4.79 -18.93 -24.24
N GLY A 3 -5.88 -18.16 -24.13
CA GLY A 3 -5.84 -16.73 -24.38
C GLY A 3 -4.87 -16.08 -23.40
N MET A 4 -3.88 -15.37 -23.91
CA MET A 4 -2.94 -14.63 -23.08
C MET A 4 -3.75 -13.64 -22.24
N LEU A 5 -3.77 -13.81 -20.92
CA LEU A 5 -4.36 -12.78 -20.06
C LEU A 5 -3.71 -11.44 -20.42
N ARG A 6 -4.53 -10.43 -20.70
CA ARG A 6 -4.02 -9.06 -20.90
C ARG A 6 -3.39 -8.47 -19.63
N VAL A 7 -3.67 -9.08 -18.48
CA VAL A 7 -3.22 -8.66 -17.16
C VAL A 7 -2.58 -9.85 -16.46
N THR A 8 -1.29 -9.77 -16.13
CA THR A 8 -0.56 -10.82 -15.41
C THR A 8 -0.91 -10.76 -13.92
N PRO A 9 -1.66 -11.73 -13.33
CA PRO A 9 -2.07 -11.68 -11.93
C PRO A 9 -0.87 -11.67 -10.97
N GLY A 10 0.21 -12.38 -11.34
CA GLY A 10 1.47 -12.35 -10.60
C GLY A 10 2.11 -10.96 -10.53
N ALA A 11 1.99 -10.15 -11.58
CA ALA A 11 2.50 -8.78 -11.57
C ALA A 11 1.66 -7.89 -10.64
N LEU A 12 0.33 -8.04 -10.63
CA LEU A 12 -0.54 -7.32 -9.69
C LEU A 12 -0.21 -7.67 -8.24
N ARG A 13 0.02 -8.95 -7.93
CA ARG A 13 0.43 -9.40 -6.59
C ARG A 13 1.80 -8.86 -6.20
N GLN A 14 2.74 -8.78 -7.15
CA GLN A 14 4.07 -8.22 -6.91
C GLN A 14 3.99 -6.72 -6.61
N THR A 15 3.22 -5.96 -7.37
CA THR A 15 2.98 -4.53 -7.10
C THR A 15 2.32 -4.34 -5.73
N ALA A 16 1.31 -5.14 -5.40
CA ALA A 16 0.67 -5.11 -4.09
C ALA A 16 1.64 -5.40 -2.94
N ALA A 17 2.63 -6.27 -3.14
CA ALA A 17 3.68 -6.50 -2.15
C ALA A 17 4.59 -5.28 -1.99
N SER A 18 5.02 -4.67 -3.11
CA SER A 18 5.84 -3.46 -3.09
C SER A 18 5.15 -2.25 -2.44
N GLU A 19 3.83 -2.14 -2.58
CA GLU A 19 3.03 -1.10 -1.92
C GLU A 19 2.97 -1.30 -0.41
N ARG A 20 2.80 -2.55 0.05
CA ARG A 20 2.87 -2.88 1.49
C ARG A 20 4.27 -2.64 2.06
N ASP A 21 5.32 -2.96 1.31
CA ASP A 21 6.70 -2.65 1.71
C ASP A 21 6.90 -1.14 1.84
N SER A 22 6.33 -0.35 0.93
CA SER A 22 6.38 1.11 0.97
C SER A 22 5.58 1.66 2.16
N ALA A 23 4.39 1.12 2.45
CA ALA A 23 3.60 1.48 3.62
C ALA A 23 4.37 1.22 4.93
N ALA A 24 5.01 0.04 5.02
CA ALA A 24 5.85 -0.33 6.16
C ALA A 24 7.13 0.52 6.26
N ALA A 25 7.67 1.03 5.15
CA ALA A 25 8.78 1.96 5.17
C ALA A 25 8.34 3.33 5.69
N VAL A 26 7.20 3.85 5.23
CA VAL A 26 6.63 5.13 5.68
C VAL A 26 6.33 5.09 7.18
N SER A 27 5.75 3.99 7.69
CA SER A 27 5.45 3.85 9.12
C SER A 27 6.70 3.85 10.00
N LYS A 28 7.87 3.49 9.46
CA LYS A 28 9.16 3.46 10.18
C LYS A 28 9.91 4.78 10.16
N LEU A 29 9.44 5.80 9.42
CA LEU A 29 10.13 7.09 9.36
C LEU A 29 10.06 7.86 10.69
N GLU A 30 9.16 7.49 11.61
CA GLU A 30 9.05 8.05 12.98
C GLU A 30 9.17 9.59 13.02
N VAL A 31 8.56 10.26 12.04
CA VAL A 31 8.76 11.69 11.80
C VAL A 31 8.25 12.52 12.98
N GLY A 32 7.11 12.15 13.58
CA GLY A 32 6.62 12.79 14.80
C GLY A 32 7.57 12.67 15.98
N ALA A 33 8.25 11.53 16.16
CA ALA A 33 9.25 11.34 17.21
C ALA A 33 10.47 12.26 16.99
N THR A 34 10.88 12.46 15.74
CA THR A 34 11.94 13.41 15.38
C THR A 34 11.55 14.84 15.76
N PHE A 35 10.33 15.26 15.45
CA PHE A 35 9.81 16.57 15.85
C PHE A 35 9.64 16.72 17.36
N ALA A 36 9.22 15.68 18.07
CA ALA A 36 9.12 15.68 19.53
C ALA A 36 10.50 15.84 20.20
N GLY A 37 11.52 15.15 19.70
CA GLY A 37 12.91 15.32 20.16
C GLY A 37 13.43 16.73 19.90
N GLY A 38 13.18 17.29 18.72
CA GLY A 38 13.52 18.68 18.40
C GLY A 38 12.81 19.69 19.29
N ALA A 39 11.51 19.49 19.56
CA ALA A 39 10.73 20.33 20.45
C ALA A 39 11.30 20.34 21.88
N ALA A 40 11.68 19.17 22.40
CA ALA A 40 12.29 19.05 23.72
C ALA A 40 13.64 19.78 23.80
N GLY A 41 14.49 19.66 22.76
CA GLY A 41 15.77 20.35 22.69
C GLY A 41 15.67 21.88 22.52
N MET A 42 14.53 22.38 22.05
CA MET A 42 14.26 23.80 21.82
C MET A 42 13.17 24.35 22.75
N SER A 43 13.00 23.74 23.93
CA SER A 43 11.96 24.13 24.89
C SER A 43 12.05 25.62 25.24
N GLY A 44 10.90 26.30 25.25
CA GLY A 44 10.80 27.74 25.50
C GLY A 44 11.08 28.64 24.27
N LEU A 45 11.51 28.07 23.14
CA LEU A 45 11.65 28.79 21.89
C LEU A 45 10.41 28.62 21.00
N SER A 46 10.11 29.62 20.17
CA SER A 46 9.03 29.53 19.17
C SER A 46 9.20 28.34 18.23
N SER A 47 10.43 27.98 17.89
CA SER A 47 10.73 26.82 17.05
C SER A 47 10.36 25.50 17.73
N GLY A 48 10.51 25.40 19.06
CA GLY A 48 10.08 24.23 19.82
C GLY A 48 8.56 24.05 19.78
N ALA A 49 7.81 25.14 19.95
CA ALA A 49 6.35 25.13 19.82
C ALA A 49 5.89 24.76 18.40
N ALA A 50 6.59 25.23 17.37
CA ALA A 50 6.32 24.86 15.99
C ALA A 50 6.56 23.35 15.74
N CYS A 51 7.65 22.78 16.29
CA CYS A 51 7.90 21.34 16.22
C CYS A 51 6.80 20.51 16.90
N THR A 52 6.32 20.93 18.07
CA THR A 52 5.19 20.28 18.76
C THR A 52 3.90 20.34 17.93
N ALA A 53 3.66 21.44 17.22
CA ALA A 53 2.46 21.60 16.41
C ALA A 53 2.50 20.76 15.12
N VAL A 54 3.68 20.62 14.51
CA VAL A 54 3.84 20.00 13.17
C VAL A 54 4.04 18.48 13.24
N GLY A 55 4.66 17.95 14.31
CA GLY A 55 4.86 16.50 14.47
C GLY A 55 3.60 15.65 14.27
N PRO A 56 2.47 15.97 14.93
CA PRO A 56 1.22 15.23 14.77
C PRO A 56 0.64 15.25 13.35
N VAL A 57 0.91 16.32 12.58
CA VAL A 57 0.45 16.43 11.19
C VAL A 57 1.19 15.39 10.33
N PHE A 58 2.50 15.26 10.51
CA PHE A 58 3.27 14.24 9.78
C PHE A 58 2.90 12.82 10.18
N ASP A 59 2.59 12.56 11.46
CA ASP A 59 2.11 11.25 11.90
C ASP A 59 0.75 10.90 11.28
N ALA A 60 -0.16 11.89 11.20
CA ALA A 60 -1.46 11.72 10.57
C ALA A 60 -1.34 11.43 9.06
N GLU A 61 -0.53 12.22 8.34
CA GLU A 61 -0.30 12.02 6.91
C GLU A 61 0.43 10.70 6.62
N GLY A 62 1.42 10.33 7.45
CA GLY A 62 2.10 9.03 7.34
C GLY A 62 1.14 7.86 7.50
N THR A 63 0.20 7.96 8.46
CA THR A 63 -0.86 6.97 8.66
C THR A 63 -1.83 6.91 7.48
N ALA A 64 -2.22 8.07 6.95
CA ALA A 64 -3.14 8.16 5.81
C ALA A 64 -2.52 7.55 4.54
N VAL A 65 -1.26 7.86 4.26
CA VAL A 65 -0.51 7.28 3.12
C VAL A 65 -0.37 5.77 3.27
N GLY A 66 0.00 5.27 4.46
CA GLY A 66 0.09 3.83 4.72
C GLY A 66 -1.26 3.12 4.48
N THR A 67 -2.34 3.71 4.98
CA THR A 67 -3.71 3.17 4.80
C THR A 67 -4.13 3.12 3.34
N GLU A 68 -3.79 4.15 2.54
CA GLU A 68 -4.12 4.17 1.11
C GLU A 68 -3.30 3.14 0.33
N LEU A 69 -2.02 2.97 0.64
CA LEU A 69 -1.17 1.94 0.03
C LEU A 69 -1.67 0.53 0.35
N ASP A 70 -2.04 0.25 1.60
CA ASP A 70 -2.63 -1.04 1.98
C ASP A 70 -3.95 -1.30 1.24
N ARG A 71 -4.81 -0.28 1.14
CA ARG A 71 -6.06 -0.36 0.38
C ARG A 71 -5.82 -0.65 -1.10
N HIS A 72 -4.83 0.01 -1.72
CA HIS A 72 -4.50 -0.23 -3.11
C HIS A 72 -3.96 -1.65 -3.32
N ALA A 73 -3.08 -2.11 -2.42
CA ALA A 73 -2.54 -3.46 -2.45
C ALA A 73 -3.64 -4.53 -2.33
N ASP A 74 -4.67 -4.31 -1.51
CA ASP A 74 -5.82 -5.20 -1.39
C ASP A 74 -6.70 -5.21 -2.66
N ASN A 75 -6.89 -4.05 -3.28
CA ASN A 75 -7.58 -3.94 -4.56
C ASN A 75 -6.86 -4.71 -5.68
N LEU A 76 -5.53 -4.59 -5.74
CA LEU A 76 -4.68 -5.32 -6.69
C LEU A 76 -4.77 -6.84 -6.45
N GLY A 77 -4.74 -7.28 -5.18
CA GLY A 77 -4.93 -8.69 -4.83
C GLY A 77 -6.29 -9.22 -5.28
N THR A 78 -7.36 -8.48 -4.99
CA THR A 78 -8.73 -8.82 -5.41
C THR A 78 -8.86 -8.88 -6.94
N ALA A 79 -8.21 -7.95 -7.65
CA ALA A 79 -8.20 -7.96 -9.11
C ALA A 79 -7.47 -9.21 -9.66
N ALA A 80 -6.33 -9.57 -9.07
CA ALA A 80 -5.60 -10.78 -9.45
C ALA A 80 -6.46 -12.04 -9.26
N ASP A 81 -7.15 -12.18 -8.12
CA ASP A 81 -8.03 -13.30 -7.83
C ASP A 81 -9.17 -13.41 -8.86
N ARG A 82 -9.79 -12.28 -9.21
CA ARG A 82 -10.86 -12.24 -10.22
C ARG A 82 -10.36 -12.65 -11.61
N TYR A 83 -9.19 -12.19 -12.02
CA TYR A 83 -8.61 -12.58 -13.31
C TYR A 83 -8.32 -14.08 -13.38
N GLU A 84 -7.75 -14.66 -12.32
CA GLU A 84 -7.48 -16.09 -12.24
C GLU A 84 -8.75 -16.94 -12.22
N GLN A 85 -9.79 -16.49 -11.50
CA GLN A 85 -11.08 -17.17 -11.46
C GLN A 85 -11.73 -17.20 -12.85
N VAL A 86 -11.81 -16.05 -13.51
CA VAL A 86 -12.43 -15.93 -14.84
C VAL A 86 -11.70 -16.79 -15.87
N ASP A 87 -10.36 -16.81 -15.86
CA ASP A 87 -9.58 -17.67 -16.75
C ASP A 87 -9.83 -19.16 -16.51
N ARG A 88 -9.89 -19.58 -15.24
CA ARG A 88 -10.21 -20.96 -14.86
C ARG A 88 -11.59 -21.38 -15.38
N ASP A 89 -12.59 -20.52 -15.20
CA ASP A 89 -13.97 -20.78 -15.63
C ASP A 89 -14.08 -20.90 -17.16
N TYR A 90 -13.43 -20.00 -17.91
CA TYR A 90 -13.37 -20.11 -19.38
C TYR A 90 -12.62 -21.38 -19.81
N GLY A 91 -11.49 -21.70 -19.17
CA GLY A 91 -10.74 -22.92 -19.46
C GLY A 91 -11.51 -24.21 -19.17
N GLN A 92 -12.40 -24.20 -18.18
CA GLN A 92 -13.32 -25.32 -17.91
C GLN A 92 -14.42 -25.41 -18.98
N ARG A 93 -15.04 -24.29 -19.33
CA ARG A 93 -16.07 -24.24 -20.38
C ARG A 93 -15.54 -24.70 -21.73
N LEU A 94 -14.36 -24.26 -22.12
CA LEU A 94 -13.72 -24.73 -23.36
C LEU A 94 -13.45 -26.24 -23.34
N ARG A 95 -12.94 -26.79 -22.23
CA ARG A 95 -12.75 -28.24 -22.07
C ARG A 95 -14.04 -29.03 -22.16
N SER A 96 -15.17 -28.45 -21.73
CA SER A 96 -16.48 -29.11 -21.80
C SER A 96 -17.09 -29.14 -23.21
N ILE A 97 -16.65 -28.24 -24.11
CA ILE A 97 -17.16 -28.13 -25.48
C ILE A 97 -16.27 -28.91 -26.47
N THR A 98 -14.98 -29.04 -26.19
CA THR A 98 -14.00 -29.76 -27.05
C THR A 98 -13.91 -31.26 -26.72
N ARG A 99 -14.72 -31.77 -25.78
CA ARG A 99 -14.85 -33.20 -25.46
C ARG A 99 -16.11 -33.74 -26.11
#